data_AF-A0AA43LUX4-F1
#
_entry.id   AF-A0AA43LUX4-F1
#
_cell.length_a   1.000
_cell.length_b   1.000
_cell.length_c   1.000
_cell.angle_alpha   90.00
_cell.angle_beta   90.00
_cell.angle_gamma   90.00
#
_symmetry.space_group_name_H-M   'P 1'
#
loop_
_entity.id
_entity.type
_entity.pdbx_description
1 polymer ?
#
loop_
_entity_poly.entity_id
_entity_poly.type
_entity_poly.pdbx_seq_one_letter_code
_entity_poly.pdbx_strand_id
1 'polypeptide(L)'
;MLKSNRPFKLLGVIAGVVILNIAVLSPGLLSVDIGGDSALETAAGVTLLFISLLIVLYASYTLLLTPPSARTTRPLASPDDYATRLEQYQKVKLLKSDSALALDQLERMEKKKAVLSRVLGQRFNPEELSYRKFSNVIAEVEKLLFLNIRGLLNKLSLFDSDEFSLFTGSRQPSQFSEKLIQKKTAHYNEFFASIKGYLGANEEILLKLDQLLLEISELDGTSDQPVEDIPCMQELSALIAQTKLYQ
;
A
#
# COMPACT_ATOMS: atom_id res chain seq x y z
N MET A 1 -3.84 22.70 -23.85
CA MET A 1 -4.84 21.73 -24.36
C MET A 1 -4.10 20.50 -24.89
N LEU A 2 -4.11 19.37 -24.18
CA LEU A 2 -3.54 18.11 -24.68
C LEU A 2 -4.61 17.42 -25.53
N LYS A 3 -4.41 17.40 -26.85
CA LYS A 3 -5.28 16.73 -27.83
C LYS A 3 -5.38 15.25 -27.45
N SER A 4 -6.56 14.80 -27.05
CA SER A 4 -6.81 13.42 -26.63
C SER A 4 -6.59 12.48 -27.83
N ASN A 5 -5.48 11.74 -27.84
CA ASN A 5 -5.08 10.84 -28.94
C ASN A 5 -5.85 9.50 -28.96
N ARG A 6 -6.97 9.41 -28.24
CA ARG A 6 -7.82 8.22 -28.11
C ARG A 6 -8.38 7.69 -29.43
N PRO A 7 -8.91 8.52 -30.35
CA PRO A 7 -9.41 8.01 -31.63
C PRO A 7 -8.29 7.47 -32.52
N PHE A 8 -7.09 8.04 -32.44
CA PHE A 8 -5.93 7.55 -33.20
C PHE A 8 -5.45 6.18 -32.70
N LYS A 9 -5.48 5.94 -31.38
CA LYS A 9 -5.19 4.63 -30.80
C LYS A 9 -6.22 3.57 -31.21
N LEU A 10 -7.50 3.92 -31.23
CA LEU A 10 -8.56 3.02 -31.67
C LEU A 10 -8.40 2.65 -33.15
N LEU A 11 -8.07 3.62 -34.01
CA LEU A 11 -7.75 3.38 -35.42
C LEU A 11 -6.57 2.41 -35.57
N GLY A 12 -5.54 2.53 -34.74
CA GLY A 12 -4.42 1.59 -34.73
C GLY A 12 -4.83 0.16 -34.35
N VAL A 13 -5.70 -0.01 -33.35
CA VAL A 13 -6.22 -1.33 -32.95
C VAL A 13 -7.06 -1.96 -34.07
N ILE A 14 -7.97 -1.19 -34.67
CA ILE A 14 -8.80 -1.66 -35.79
C ILE A 14 -7.93 -2.06 -36.97
N ALA A 15 -6.96 -1.22 -37.34
CA ALA A 15 -6.04 -1.51 -38.45
C ALA A 15 -5.23 -2.79 -38.20
N GLY A 16 -4.72 -2.98 -36.98
CA GLY A 16 -3.98 -4.19 -36.61
C GLY A 16 -4.84 -5.47 -36.71
N VAL A 17 -6.07 -5.42 -36.20
CA VAL A 17 -7.02 -6.54 -36.29
C VAL A 17 -7.38 -6.87 -37.74
N VAL A 18 -7.58 -5.86 -38.59
CA VAL A 18 -7.85 -6.05 -40.02
C VAL A 18 -6.67 -6.70 -40.73
N ILE A 19 -5.45 -6.20 -40.50
CA ILE A 19 -4.23 -6.77 -41.09
C ILE A 19 -4.04 -8.23 -40.66
N LEU A 20 -4.26 -8.54 -39.38
CA LEU A 20 -4.15 -9.90 -38.86
C LEU A 20 -5.15 -10.84 -39.52
N ASN A 21 -6.43 -10.45 -39.62
CA ASN A 21 -7.45 -11.26 -40.27
C ASN A 21 -7.14 -11.48 -41.76
N ILE A 22 -6.67 -10.46 -42.46
CA ILE A 22 -6.24 -10.59 -43.86
C ILE A 22 -5.04 -11.55 -43.97
N ALA A 23 -4.05 -11.44 -43.07
CA ALA A 23 -2.88 -12.31 -43.12
C ALA A 23 -3.23 -13.80 -42.90
N VAL A 24 -4.20 -14.07 -42.02
CA VAL A 24 -4.60 -15.44 -41.68
C VAL A 24 -5.58 -16.04 -42.69
N LEU A 25 -6.57 -15.27 -43.15
CA LEU A 25 -7.66 -15.74 -44.02
C LEU A 25 -7.37 -15.54 -45.52
N SER A 26 -6.28 -14.87 -45.88
CA SER A 26 -5.91 -14.69 -47.29
C SER A 26 -5.30 -15.98 -47.87
N PRO A 27 -5.76 -16.42 -49.06
CA PRO A 27 -5.22 -17.57 -49.79
C PRO A 27 -3.73 -17.45 -50.18
N GLY A 28 -3.12 -16.27 -50.01
CA GLY A 28 -1.73 -16.00 -50.37
C GLY A 28 -0.73 -16.07 -49.21
N LEU A 29 -1.17 -16.31 -47.97
CA LEU A 29 -0.31 -16.27 -46.77
C LEU A 29 -0.45 -17.54 -45.92
N LEU A 30 -1.50 -17.62 -45.09
CA LEU A 30 -1.77 -18.78 -44.22
C LEU A 30 -2.98 -19.60 -44.69
N SER A 31 -3.83 -19.01 -45.54
CA SER A 31 -4.89 -19.70 -46.28
C SER A 31 -5.87 -20.51 -45.42
N VAL A 32 -6.22 -20.02 -44.23
CA VAL A 32 -7.24 -20.66 -43.39
C VAL A 32 -8.61 -20.52 -44.04
N ASP A 33 -9.18 -21.64 -44.47
CA ASP A 33 -10.48 -21.65 -45.14
C ASP A 33 -11.64 -21.78 -44.14
N ILE A 34 -12.63 -20.90 -44.29
CA ILE A 34 -13.84 -20.90 -43.46
C ILE A 34 -14.95 -21.58 -44.27
N GLY A 35 -15.20 -22.86 -43.97
CA GLY A 35 -16.16 -23.69 -44.70
C GLY A 35 -15.54 -24.75 -45.61
N GLY A 36 -14.23 -24.98 -45.50
CA GLY A 36 -13.49 -26.05 -46.19
C GLY A 36 -13.63 -27.43 -45.52
N ASP A 37 -12.92 -28.43 -46.07
CA ASP A 37 -13.03 -29.85 -45.67
C ASP A 37 -12.56 -30.15 -44.24
N SER A 38 -11.77 -29.25 -43.63
CA SER A 38 -11.23 -29.41 -42.28
C SER A 38 -12.07 -28.65 -41.24
N ALA A 39 -12.73 -29.40 -40.37
CA ALA A 39 -13.51 -28.84 -39.26
C ALA A 39 -12.65 -28.02 -38.28
N LEU A 40 -11.38 -28.40 -38.10
CA LEU A 40 -10.45 -27.69 -37.21
C LEU A 40 -10.07 -26.31 -37.78
N GLU A 41 -9.85 -26.23 -39.08
CA GLU A 41 -9.48 -25.01 -39.79
C GLU A 41 -10.63 -24.02 -39.81
N THR A 42 -11.84 -24.51 -40.11
CA THR A 42 -13.07 -23.72 -40.05
C THR A 42 -13.33 -23.21 -38.64
N ALA A 43 -13.17 -24.06 -37.60
CA ALA A 43 -13.33 -23.64 -36.21
C ALA A 43 -12.32 -22.56 -35.80
N ALA A 44 -11.05 -22.69 -36.23
CA ALA A 44 -9.99 -21.72 -35.97
C ALA A 44 -10.25 -20.38 -36.65
N GLY A 45 -10.70 -20.37 -37.91
CA GLY A 45 -11.06 -19.15 -38.64
C GLY A 45 -12.24 -18.42 -38.00
N VAL A 46 -13.29 -19.15 -37.61
CA VAL A 46 -14.48 -18.57 -36.95
C VAL A 46 -14.14 -18.01 -35.56
N THR A 47 -13.33 -18.73 -34.76
CA THR A 47 -12.90 -18.23 -33.44
C THR A 47 -12.01 -17.00 -33.56
N LEU A 48 -11.12 -16.94 -34.56
CA LEU A 48 -10.31 -15.75 -34.82
C LEU A 48 -11.17 -14.52 -35.10
N LEU A 49 -12.22 -14.66 -35.92
CA LEU A 49 -13.15 -13.56 -36.22
C LEU A 49 -13.95 -13.13 -34.98
N PHE A 50 -14.40 -14.09 -34.17
CA PHE A 50 -15.15 -13.79 -32.95
C PHE A 50 -14.28 -13.08 -31.90
N ILE A 51 -13.05 -13.55 -31.70
CA ILE A 51 -12.07 -12.91 -30.80
C ILE A 51 -11.71 -11.52 -31.32
N SER A 52 -11.52 -11.35 -32.63
CA SER A 52 -11.26 -10.05 -33.27
C SER A 52 -12.37 -9.05 -32.98
N LEU A 53 -13.63 -9.48 -33.09
CA LEU A 53 -14.79 -8.66 -32.77
C LEU A 53 -14.80 -8.25 -31.29
N LEU A 54 -14.55 -9.19 -30.37
CA LEU A 54 -14.47 -8.90 -28.94
C LEU A 54 -13.36 -7.92 -28.60
N ILE A 55 -12.19 -8.03 -29.22
CA ILE A 55 -11.06 -7.10 -29.03
C ILE A 55 -11.46 -5.68 -29.45
N VAL A 56 -12.10 -5.52 -30.61
CA VAL A 56 -12.53 -4.20 -31.11
C VAL A 56 -13.62 -3.61 -30.21
N LEU A 57 -14.59 -4.41 -29.78
CA LEU A 57 -15.65 -3.96 -28.86
C LEU A 57 -15.09 -3.55 -27.49
N TYR A 58 -14.18 -4.35 -26.93
CA TYR A 58 -13.53 -4.06 -25.66
C TYR A 58 -12.62 -2.82 -25.75
N ALA A 59 -11.84 -2.68 -26.82
CA ALA A 59 -11.02 -1.49 -27.05
C ALA A 59 -11.89 -0.24 -27.25
N SER A 60 -13.00 -0.34 -27.98
CA SER A 60 -13.96 0.75 -28.15
C SER A 60 -14.58 1.18 -26.82
N TYR A 61 -15.04 0.22 -26.01
CA TYR A 61 -15.56 0.46 -24.66
C TYR A 61 -14.51 1.14 -23.77
N THR A 62 -13.30 0.60 -23.69
CA THR A 62 -12.26 1.11 -22.80
C THR A 62 -11.67 2.47 -23.22
N LEU A 63 -11.58 2.76 -24.53
CA LEU A 63 -11.00 4.02 -25.02
C LEU A 63 -12.02 5.15 -25.18
N LEU A 64 -13.26 4.83 -25.61
CA LEU A 64 -14.28 5.84 -25.90
C LEU A 64 -15.26 6.06 -24.75
N LEU A 65 -15.63 5.00 -24.02
CA LEU A 65 -16.71 5.04 -23.03
C LEU A 65 -16.20 5.11 -21.58
N THR A 66 -14.98 4.68 -21.30
CA THR A 66 -14.35 4.94 -20.00
C THR A 66 -14.00 6.44 -19.90
N PRO A 67 -14.61 7.21 -18.97
CA PRO A 67 -14.23 8.59 -18.76
C PRO A 67 -12.72 8.65 -18.48
N PRO A 68 -11.99 9.70 -18.90
CA PRO A 68 -10.67 9.95 -18.35
C PRO A 68 -10.84 9.90 -16.85
N SER A 69 -10.22 8.90 -16.22
CA SER A 69 -10.12 8.88 -14.78
C SER A 69 -9.69 10.30 -14.42
N ALA A 70 -10.50 10.98 -13.62
CA ALA A 70 -10.04 12.18 -12.94
C ALA A 70 -8.64 11.85 -12.42
N ARG A 71 -7.75 12.84 -12.29
CA ARG A 71 -6.46 12.64 -11.62
C ARG A 71 -6.70 12.29 -10.14
N THR A 72 -7.38 11.20 -9.84
CA THR A 72 -7.21 10.41 -8.64
C THR A 72 -5.79 9.89 -8.74
N THR A 73 -4.91 10.58 -8.03
CA THR A 73 -3.67 10.04 -7.47
C THR A 73 -3.61 8.53 -7.64
N ARG A 74 -2.64 8.02 -8.43
CA ARG A 74 -2.39 6.57 -8.57
C ARG A 74 -2.63 5.90 -7.22
N PRO A 75 -3.35 4.76 -7.16
CA PRO A 75 -3.41 3.96 -5.95
C PRO A 75 -1.97 3.77 -5.48
N LEU A 76 -1.65 4.26 -4.29
CA LEU A 76 -0.34 4.08 -3.69
C LEU A 76 -0.17 2.57 -3.50
N ALA A 77 0.74 1.97 -4.25
CA ALA A 77 0.82 0.52 -4.42
C ALA A 77 1.86 -0.11 -3.49
N SER A 78 2.85 0.66 -3.02
CA SER A 78 3.91 0.17 -2.14
C SER A 78 4.26 1.18 -1.01
N PRO A 79 4.68 0.72 0.18
CA PRO A 79 5.31 1.56 1.21
C PRO A 79 6.43 2.48 0.69
N ASP A 80 7.22 2.02 -0.28
CA ASP A 80 8.29 2.82 -0.91
C ASP A 80 7.76 4.05 -1.66
N ASP A 81 6.54 3.95 -2.21
CA ASP A 81 5.86 5.08 -2.85
C ASP A 81 5.46 6.14 -1.83
N TYR A 82 5.21 5.76 -0.57
CA TYR A 82 4.87 6.71 0.50
C TYR A 82 6.08 7.54 0.90
N ALA A 83 7.22 6.89 1.17
CA ALA A 83 8.46 7.57 1.56
C ALA A 83 8.88 8.60 0.51
N THR A 84 8.93 8.18 -0.76
CA THR A 84 9.28 9.04 -1.90
C THR A 84 8.38 10.28 -2.00
N ARG A 85 7.07 10.13 -1.73
CA ARG A 85 6.15 11.27 -1.76
C ARG A 85 6.29 12.19 -0.56
N LEU A 86 6.54 11.65 0.63
CA LEU A 86 6.78 12.47 1.82
C LEU A 86 8.04 13.33 1.65
N GLU A 87 9.10 12.79 1.05
CA GLU A 87 10.30 13.56 0.71
C GLU A 87 10.02 14.76 -0.21
N GLN A 88 9.07 14.65 -1.14
CA GLN A 88 8.67 15.77 -2.00
C GLN A 88 8.08 16.93 -1.19
N TYR A 89 7.28 16.61 -0.16
CA TYR A 89 6.67 17.61 0.72
C TYR A 89 7.67 18.25 1.69
N GLN A 90 8.84 17.65 1.93
CA GLN A 90 9.90 18.30 2.72
C GLN A 90 10.45 19.57 2.07
N LYS A 91 10.29 19.72 0.76
CA LYS A 91 10.67 20.93 0.01
C LYS A 91 9.70 22.09 0.25
N VAL A 92 8.48 21.79 0.72
CA VAL A 92 7.48 22.80 1.08
C VAL A 92 7.73 23.23 2.52
N LYS A 93 8.21 24.46 2.72
CA LYS A 93 8.63 24.99 4.03
C LYS A 93 7.60 24.73 5.15
N LEU A 94 6.31 24.91 4.85
CA LEU A 94 5.22 24.76 5.82
C LEU A 94 4.88 23.31 6.16
N LEU A 95 5.21 22.35 5.29
CA LEU A 95 4.92 20.92 5.48
C LEU A 95 6.17 20.12 5.85
N LYS A 96 7.34 20.78 5.93
CA LYS A 96 8.63 20.13 6.11
C LYS A 96 8.71 19.32 7.41
N SER A 97 8.30 19.90 8.53
CA SER A 97 8.31 19.19 9.83
C SER A 97 7.40 17.98 9.81
N ASP A 98 6.19 18.16 9.27
CA ASP A 98 5.13 17.17 9.32
C ASP A 98 5.44 15.98 8.40
N SER A 99 5.99 16.26 7.21
CA SER A 99 6.45 15.23 6.28
C SER A 99 7.70 14.50 6.77
N ALA A 100 8.63 15.19 7.43
CA ALA A 100 9.78 14.55 8.05
C ALA A 100 9.38 13.63 9.21
N LEU A 101 8.43 14.06 10.05
CA LEU A 101 7.91 13.21 11.13
C LEU A 101 7.18 11.99 10.59
N ALA A 102 6.36 12.14 9.55
CA ALA A 102 5.71 10.99 8.91
C ALA A 102 6.72 9.98 8.32
N LEU A 103 7.84 10.46 7.79
CA LEU A 103 8.91 9.60 7.28
C LEU A 103 9.61 8.85 8.41
N ASP A 104 9.95 9.53 9.51
CA ASP A 104 10.50 8.91 10.72
C ASP A 104 9.57 7.82 11.28
N GLN A 105 8.25 8.08 11.29
CA GLN A 105 7.25 7.11 11.74
C GLN A 105 7.22 5.85 10.87
N LEU A 106 7.35 5.98 9.54
CA LEU A 106 7.44 4.84 8.62
C LEU A 106 8.69 3.99 8.92
N GLU A 107 9.85 4.62 9.05
CA GLU A 107 11.10 3.91 9.36
C GLU A 107 11.04 3.22 10.74
N ARG A 108 10.48 3.89 11.74
CA ARG A 108 10.30 3.33 13.08
C ARG A 108 9.36 2.14 13.07
N MET A 109 8.29 2.18 12.26
CA MET A 109 7.37 1.06 12.10
C MET A 109 8.09 -0.19 11.57
N GLU A 110 8.88 -0.02 10.50
CA GLU A 110 9.64 -1.13 9.89
C GLU A 110 10.63 -1.75 10.89
N LYS A 111 11.42 -0.90 11.58
CA LYS A 111 12.38 -1.33 12.61
C LYS A 111 11.67 -2.07 13.75
N LYS A 112 10.56 -1.54 14.27
CA LYS A 112 9.80 -2.16 15.38
C LYS A 112 9.20 -3.49 14.97
N LYS A 113 8.60 -3.59 13.78
CA LYS A 113 8.07 -4.85 13.25
C LYS A 113 9.15 -5.92 13.14
N ALA A 114 10.34 -5.56 12.62
CA ALA A 114 11.46 -6.49 12.51
C ALA A 114 11.90 -7.00 13.89
N VAL A 115 12.01 -6.10 14.88
CA VAL A 115 12.37 -6.47 16.26
C VAL A 115 11.30 -7.36 16.89
N LEU A 116 10.02 -6.99 16.79
CA LEU A 116 8.91 -7.79 17.32
C LEU A 116 8.85 -9.18 16.70
N SER A 117 9.02 -9.29 15.38
CA SER A 117 9.01 -10.58 14.68
C SER A 117 10.15 -11.49 15.15
N ARG A 118 11.33 -10.91 15.40
CA ARG A 118 12.49 -11.62 15.94
C ARG A 118 12.24 -12.10 17.37
N VAL A 119 11.80 -11.22 18.26
CA VAL A 119 11.53 -11.57 19.67
C VAL A 119 10.41 -12.63 19.75
N LEU A 120 9.37 -12.48 18.93
CA LEU A 120 8.28 -13.45 18.85
C LEU A 120 8.77 -14.83 18.40
N GLY A 121 9.67 -14.90 17.42
CA GLY A 121 10.24 -16.15 16.91
C GLY A 121 11.27 -16.81 17.85
N GLN A 122 11.86 -16.03 18.75
CA GLN A 122 12.69 -16.57 19.84
C GLN A 122 11.82 -17.18 20.95
N ARG A 123 10.58 -16.70 21.10
CA ARG A 123 9.65 -17.07 22.17
C ARG A 123 8.74 -18.24 21.84
N PHE A 124 8.14 -18.22 20.66
CA PHE A 124 7.11 -19.18 20.26
C PHE A 124 7.55 -19.91 19.00
N ASN A 125 7.17 -21.18 18.88
CA ASN A 125 7.30 -21.86 17.60
C ASN A 125 6.35 -21.21 16.57
N PRO A 126 6.81 -20.91 15.34
CA PRO A 126 5.96 -20.34 14.28
C PRO A 126 4.67 -21.12 13.98
N GLU A 127 4.65 -22.43 14.27
CA GLU A 127 3.46 -23.28 14.10
C GLU A 127 2.43 -23.11 15.22
N GLU A 128 2.80 -22.49 16.34
CA GLU A 128 1.88 -22.27 17.45
C GLU A 128 0.82 -21.20 17.14
N LEU A 129 -0.37 -21.41 17.68
CA LEU A 129 -1.47 -20.45 17.55
C LEU A 129 -1.11 -19.08 18.16
N SER A 130 -0.34 -19.05 19.25
CA SER A 130 0.10 -17.83 19.90
C SER A 130 0.98 -16.98 18.98
N TYR A 131 1.98 -17.60 18.35
CA TYR A 131 2.84 -16.92 17.36
C TYR A 131 1.99 -16.32 16.24
N ARG A 132 1.13 -17.12 15.61
CA ARG A 132 0.28 -16.70 14.50
C ARG A 132 -0.64 -15.53 14.88
N LYS A 133 -1.20 -15.54 16.09
CA LYS A 133 -2.04 -14.45 16.61
C LYS A 133 -1.25 -13.15 16.73
N PHE A 134 -0.11 -13.16 17.40
CA PHE A 134 0.70 -11.95 17.56
C PHE A 134 1.22 -11.43 16.21
N SER A 135 1.72 -12.31 15.34
CA SER A 135 2.20 -11.96 14.01
C SER A 135 1.10 -11.28 13.16
N ASN A 136 -0.12 -11.82 13.18
CA ASN A 136 -1.26 -11.23 12.47
C ASN A 136 -1.63 -9.84 13.02
N VAL A 137 -1.63 -9.66 14.34
CA VAL A 137 -1.92 -8.36 14.97
C VAL A 137 -0.86 -7.33 14.57
N ILE A 138 0.42 -7.69 14.59
CA ILE A 138 1.52 -6.81 14.16
C ILE A 138 1.33 -6.38 12.69
N ALA A 139 0.95 -7.30 11.81
CA ALA A 139 0.71 -7.01 10.40
C ALA A 139 -0.51 -6.09 10.17
N GLU A 140 -1.61 -6.28 10.90
CA GLU A 140 -2.78 -5.39 10.77
C GLU A 140 -2.49 -3.99 11.34
N VAL A 141 -1.70 -3.88 12.40
CA VAL A 141 -1.26 -2.59 12.95
C VAL A 141 -0.35 -1.84 11.96
N GLU A 142 0.56 -2.53 11.28
CA GLU A 142 1.38 -1.96 10.21
C GLU A 142 0.52 -1.38 9.07
N LYS A 143 -0.47 -2.16 8.64
CA LYS A 143 -1.42 -1.75 7.61
C LYS A 143 -2.22 -0.53 8.04
N LEU A 144 -2.62 -0.44 9.32
CA LEU A 144 -3.31 0.73 9.85
C LEU A 144 -2.45 2.00 9.75
N LEU A 145 -1.17 1.92 10.12
CA LEU A 145 -0.23 3.03 9.97
C LEU A 145 -0.08 3.43 8.49
N PHE A 146 0.05 2.47 7.58
CA PHE A 146 0.11 2.78 6.14
C PHE A 146 -1.17 3.43 5.61
N LEU A 147 -2.34 3.02 6.10
CA LEU A 147 -3.62 3.65 5.75
C LEU A 147 -3.68 5.11 6.24
N ASN A 148 -3.16 5.38 7.45
CA ASN A 148 -3.06 6.74 7.97
C ASN A 148 -2.08 7.60 7.15
N ILE A 149 -0.91 7.07 6.81
CA ILE A 149 0.07 7.76 5.95
C ILE A 149 -0.53 8.05 4.57
N ARG A 150 -1.30 7.12 4.01
CA ARG A 150 -2.04 7.36 2.77
C ARG A 150 -3.05 8.48 2.91
N GLY A 151 -3.79 8.52 4.02
CA GLY A 151 -4.72 9.61 4.36
C GLY A 151 -4.02 10.96 4.46
N LEU A 152 -2.88 11.00 5.16
CA LEU A 152 -2.02 12.16 5.29
C LEU A 152 -1.54 12.64 3.92
N LEU A 153 -0.98 11.77 3.08
CA LEU A 153 -0.50 12.13 1.74
C LEU A 153 -1.62 12.66 0.84
N ASN A 154 -2.82 12.08 0.93
CA ASN A 154 -3.99 12.59 0.22
C ASN A 154 -4.32 14.01 0.69
N LYS A 155 -4.26 14.31 2.00
CA LYS A 155 -4.42 15.67 2.51
C LYS A 155 -3.31 16.59 2.04
N LEU A 156 -2.04 16.23 2.19
CA LEU A 156 -0.89 17.03 1.75
C LEU A 156 -0.98 17.39 0.26
N SER A 157 -1.54 16.50 -0.58
CA SER A 157 -1.74 16.76 -2.01
C SER A 157 -2.73 17.88 -2.34
N LEU A 158 -3.56 18.27 -1.38
CA LEU A 158 -4.52 19.38 -1.53
C LEU A 158 -3.93 20.73 -1.11
N PHE A 159 -2.71 20.75 -0.56
CA PHE A 159 -2.12 21.98 -0.04
C PHE A 159 -1.58 22.87 -1.17
N ASP A 160 -2.00 24.13 -1.15
CA ASP A 160 -1.47 25.20 -2.00
C ASP A 160 -0.78 26.24 -1.12
N SER A 161 0.56 26.35 -1.25
CA SER A 161 1.37 27.28 -0.46
C SER A 161 1.12 28.73 -0.82
N ASP A 162 0.83 29.01 -2.08
CA ASP A 162 0.63 30.37 -2.58
C ASP A 162 -0.72 30.87 -2.09
N GLU A 163 -1.76 30.05 -2.21
CA GLU A 163 -3.09 30.35 -1.66
C GLU A 163 -3.04 30.56 -0.14
N PHE A 164 -2.34 29.70 0.59
CA PHE A 164 -2.16 29.85 2.03
C PHE A 164 -1.54 31.20 2.39
N SER A 165 -0.44 31.56 1.72
CA SER A 165 0.27 32.82 1.98
C SER A 165 -0.57 34.07 1.72
N LEU A 166 -1.53 34.01 0.77
CA LEU A 166 -2.46 35.09 0.48
C LEU A 166 -3.46 35.34 1.62
N PHE A 167 -3.93 34.28 2.30
CA PHE A 167 -4.95 34.37 3.34
C PHE A 167 -4.40 34.39 4.77
N THR A 168 -3.12 34.07 4.98
CA THR A 168 -2.49 34.08 6.32
C THR A 168 -1.29 35.02 6.43
N GLY A 169 -0.91 35.68 5.33
CA GLY A 169 0.18 36.66 5.31
C GLY A 169 -0.20 38.02 5.87
N SER A 170 0.81 38.89 6.03
CA SER A 170 0.66 40.26 6.54
C SER A 170 0.04 41.23 5.52
N ARG A 171 0.06 40.89 4.23
CA ARG A 171 -0.61 41.65 3.15
C ARG A 171 -1.86 40.91 2.69
N GLN A 172 -2.90 40.98 3.52
CA GLN A 172 -4.25 40.59 3.13
C GLN A 172 -4.69 41.52 1.98
N PRO A 173 -5.03 41.01 0.80
CA PRO A 173 -5.48 41.88 -0.28
C PRO A 173 -6.84 42.48 0.12
N SER A 174 -6.92 43.81 0.11
CA SER A 174 -8.11 44.60 0.48
C SER A 174 -9.36 44.29 -0.36
N GLN A 175 -9.20 43.49 -1.42
CA GLN A 175 -10.26 43.04 -2.31
C GLN A 175 -11.18 41.96 -1.71
N PHE A 176 -10.79 41.30 -0.61
CA PHE A 176 -11.58 40.23 0.00
C PHE A 176 -12.33 40.69 1.25
N SER A 177 -13.57 40.23 1.40
CA SER A 177 -14.34 40.46 2.63
C SER A 177 -13.69 39.77 3.82
N GLU A 178 -13.76 40.39 5.00
CA GLU A 178 -13.28 39.81 6.27
C GLU A 178 -13.87 38.42 6.55
N LYS A 179 -15.17 38.23 6.24
CA LYS A 179 -15.85 36.93 6.40
C LYS A 179 -15.21 35.82 5.55
N LEU A 180 -14.79 36.13 4.33
CA LEU A 180 -14.12 35.18 3.45
C LEU A 180 -12.74 34.81 4.00
N ILE A 181 -11.98 35.81 4.44
CA ILE A 181 -10.65 35.63 5.05
C ILE A 181 -10.77 34.70 6.26
N GLN A 182 -11.67 35.02 7.21
CA GLN A 182 -11.90 34.18 8.39
C GLN A 182 -12.26 32.74 8.03
N LYS A 183 -13.15 32.53 7.04
CA LYS A 183 -13.54 31.19 6.60
C LYS A 183 -12.36 30.42 6.00
N LYS A 184 -11.51 31.07 5.21
CA LYS A 184 -10.30 30.48 4.63
C LYS A 184 -9.27 30.15 5.71
N THR A 185 -9.02 31.04 6.66
CA THR A 185 -8.13 30.78 7.80
C THR A 185 -8.62 29.59 8.63
N ALA A 186 -9.92 29.54 8.95
CA ALA A 186 -10.52 28.41 9.67
C ALA A 186 -10.34 27.09 8.91
N HIS A 187 -10.53 27.09 7.59
CA HIS A 187 -10.31 25.92 6.75
C HIS A 187 -8.86 25.42 6.79
N TYR A 188 -7.88 26.33 6.74
CA TYR A 188 -6.47 25.94 6.89
C TYR A 188 -6.14 25.42 8.29
N ASN A 189 -6.74 25.99 9.33
CA ASN A 189 -6.56 25.46 10.69
C ASN A 189 -7.10 24.03 10.81
N GLU A 190 -8.26 23.74 10.23
CA GLU A 190 -8.83 22.39 10.16
C GLU A 190 -7.93 21.43 9.36
N PHE A 191 -7.35 21.91 8.26
CA PHE A 191 -6.38 21.17 7.46
C PHE A 191 -5.17 20.74 8.29
N PHE A 192 -4.51 21.67 8.99
CA PHE A 192 -3.34 21.34 9.82
C PHE A 192 -3.71 20.52 11.06
N ALA A 193 -4.90 20.72 11.64
CA ALA A 193 -5.40 19.87 12.70
C ALA A 193 -5.57 18.42 12.22
N SER A 194 -6.09 18.22 11.01
CA SER A 194 -6.20 16.88 10.41
C SER A 194 -4.84 16.23 10.18
N ILE A 195 -3.84 16.98 9.71
CA ILE A 195 -2.46 16.47 9.57
C ILE A 195 -1.92 15.99 10.92
N LYS A 196 -2.04 16.82 11.96
CA LYS A 196 -1.62 16.46 13.32
C LYS A 196 -2.37 15.25 13.85
N GLY A 197 -3.64 15.09 13.51
CA GLY A 197 -4.44 13.92 13.85
C GLY A 197 -3.85 12.62 13.28
N TYR A 198 -3.47 12.61 11.99
CA TYR A 198 -2.81 11.45 11.39
C TYR A 198 -1.45 11.14 12.04
N LEU A 199 -0.63 12.17 12.28
CA LEU A 199 0.68 12.02 12.91
C LEU A 199 0.56 11.51 14.34
N GLY A 200 -0.40 12.03 15.12
CA GLY A 200 -0.68 11.60 16.49
C GLY A 200 -1.15 10.15 16.56
N ALA A 201 -2.09 9.76 15.69
CA ALA A 201 -2.56 8.37 15.61
C ALA A 201 -1.43 7.40 15.27
N ASN A 202 -0.48 7.80 14.41
CA ASN A 202 0.69 6.98 14.12
C ASN A 202 1.63 6.85 15.32
N GLU A 203 1.85 7.91 16.10
CA GLU A 203 2.64 7.80 17.35
C GLU A 203 1.97 6.87 18.37
N GLU A 204 0.64 6.92 18.50
CA GLU A 204 -0.08 5.99 19.37
C GLU A 204 0.11 4.53 18.93
N ILE A 205 0.06 4.26 17.63
CA ILE A 205 0.36 2.93 17.06
C ILE A 205 1.78 2.50 17.42
N LEU A 206 2.77 3.36 17.20
CA LEU A 206 4.18 3.05 17.48
C LEU A 206 4.41 2.81 18.98
N LEU A 207 3.76 3.58 19.85
CA LEU A 207 3.80 3.39 21.30
C LEU A 207 3.20 2.04 21.72
N LYS A 208 2.08 1.62 21.11
CA LYS A 208 1.46 0.32 21.38
C LYS A 208 2.36 -0.84 20.97
N LEU A 209 3.12 -0.70 19.89
CA LEU A 209 4.11 -1.70 19.50
C LEU A 209 5.30 -1.76 20.49
N ASP A 210 5.70 -0.63 21.07
CA ASP A 210 6.72 -0.60 22.12
C ASP A 210 6.25 -1.28 23.41
N GLN A 211 5.00 -1.04 23.81
CA GLN A 211 4.38 -1.73 24.94
C GLN A 211 4.32 -3.24 24.71
N LEU A 212 3.87 -3.67 23.53
CA LEU A 212 3.83 -5.09 23.17
C LEU A 212 5.23 -5.73 23.19
N LEU A 213 6.24 -5.02 22.69
CA LEU A 213 7.61 -5.51 22.69
C LEU A 213 8.11 -5.73 24.11
N LEU A 214 7.87 -4.76 25.01
CA LEU A 214 8.25 -4.86 26.42
C LEU A 214 7.54 -6.05 27.09
N GLU A 215 6.24 -6.18 26.92
CA GLU A 215 5.45 -7.28 27.49
C GLU A 215 5.95 -8.65 27.03
N ILE A 216 6.25 -8.83 25.74
CA ILE A 216 6.78 -10.10 25.22
C ILE A 216 8.20 -10.37 25.76
N SER A 217 9.01 -9.32 25.94
CA SER A 217 10.33 -9.45 26.55
C SER A 217 10.26 -9.80 28.03
N GLU A 218 9.32 -9.25 28.79
CA GLU A 218 9.13 -9.50 30.23
C GLU A 218 8.59 -10.90 30.55
N LEU A 219 8.01 -11.61 29.58
CA LEU A 219 7.63 -13.03 29.75
C LEU A 219 8.82 -13.96 30.09
N ASP A 220 10.09 -13.50 29.98
CA ASP A 220 11.28 -14.22 30.49
C ASP A 220 11.38 -14.15 32.03
N GLY A 221 10.81 -13.12 32.65
CA GLY A 221 11.06 -12.76 34.03
C GLY A 221 10.31 -13.59 35.08
N THR A 222 9.43 -14.50 34.67
CA THR A 222 8.63 -15.33 35.57
C THR A 222 8.90 -16.81 35.37
N SER A 223 10.13 -17.24 35.64
CA SER A 223 10.31 -18.48 36.40
C SER A 223 10.46 -18.11 37.87
N ASP A 224 9.37 -17.70 38.51
CA ASP A 224 9.27 -17.68 39.98
C ASP A 224 9.27 -19.10 40.57
N GLN A 225 9.39 -20.14 39.72
CA GLN A 225 9.62 -21.50 40.17
C GLN A 225 11.09 -21.64 40.60
N PRO A 226 11.34 -22.14 41.82
CA PRO A 226 12.67 -22.58 42.23
C PRO A 226 13.31 -23.43 41.13
N VAL A 227 14.62 -23.28 40.91
CA VAL A 227 15.34 -24.04 39.88
C VAL A 227 15.16 -25.55 40.07
N GLU A 228 14.93 -25.99 41.32
CA GLU A 228 14.61 -27.37 41.68
C GLU A 228 13.25 -27.88 41.15
N ASP A 229 12.31 -26.99 40.84
CA ASP A 229 10.96 -27.34 40.36
C ASP A 229 10.86 -27.37 38.83
N ILE A 230 11.95 -27.01 38.13
CA ILE A 230 12.02 -27.11 36.67
C ILE A 230 12.07 -28.60 36.30
N PRO A 231 11.15 -29.13 35.47
CA PRO A 231 11.08 -30.57 35.14
C PRO A 231 12.40 -31.16 34.64
N CYS A 232 13.13 -30.40 33.82
CA CYS A 232 14.47 -30.77 33.34
C CYS A 232 15.49 -30.93 34.48
N MET A 233 15.43 -30.09 35.51
CA MET A 233 16.32 -30.16 36.68
C MET A 233 15.97 -31.33 37.62
N GLN A 234 14.69 -31.67 37.73
CA GLN A 234 14.24 -32.87 38.44
C GLN A 234 14.70 -34.14 37.74
N GLU A 235 14.58 -34.18 36.41
CA GLU A 235 15.03 -35.29 35.58
C GLU A 235 16.55 -35.47 35.64
N LEU A 236 17.29 -34.36 35.62
CA LEU A 236 18.75 -34.33 35.78
C LEU A 236 19.17 -34.80 37.18
N SER A 237 18.44 -34.39 38.22
CA SER A 237 18.66 -34.86 39.59
C SER A 237 18.37 -36.35 39.77
N ALA A 238 17.33 -36.87 39.12
CA ALA A 238 17.00 -38.30 39.11
C ALA A 238 18.09 -39.13 38.41
N LEU A 239 18.64 -38.64 37.30
CA LEU A 239 19.76 -39.29 36.59
C LEU A 239 21.05 -39.30 37.43
N ILE A 240 21.36 -38.21 38.14
CA ILE A 240 22.49 -38.15 39.07
C ILE A 240 22.30 -39.13 40.24
N ALA A 241 21.08 -39.26 40.77
CA ALA A 241 20.79 -40.20 41.85
C ALA A 241 20.97 -41.66 41.39
N GLN A 242 20.52 -42.00 40.17
CA GLN A 242 20.69 -43.34 39.60
C GLN A 242 22.16 -43.70 39.37
N THR A 243 22.98 -42.76 38.89
CA THR A 243 24.41 -43.03 38.64
C THR A 243 25.21 -43.32 39.92
N LYS A 244 24.77 -42.81 41.08
CA LYS A 244 25.35 -43.16 42.40
C LYS A 244 25.02 -44.58 42.87
N LEU A 245 24.02 -45.25 42.29
CA LEU A 245 23.65 -46.64 42.61
C LEU A 245 24.45 -47.68 41.81
N TYR A 246 25.30 -47.23 40.88
CA TYR A 246 26.17 -48.09 40.06
C TYR A 246 27.63 -48.12 40.54
N GLN A 247 27.90 -47.68 41.77
CA GLN A 247 29.15 -47.93 42.51
C GLN A 247 28.96 -49.10 43.49
#